data_AF-A0A3N5TJI5-F1
#
_entry.id   AF-A0A3N5TJI5-F1
#
_cell.length_a   1.000
_cell.length_b   1.000
_cell.length_c   1.000
_cell.angle_alpha   90.00
_cell.angle_beta   90.00
_cell.angle_gamma   90.00
#
_symmetry.space_group_name_H-M   'P 1'
#
loop_
_entity.id
_entity.type
_entity.pdbx_description
1 polymer ?
#
loop_
_entity_poly.entity_id
_entity_poly.type
_entity_poly.pdbx_seq_one_letter_code
_entity_poly.pdbx_strand_id
1 'polypeptide(L)'
;MELISQHTKAIMEGCKERAAEVGLRFDPETLEYLVTNRDLLELTPKLMIPTLYDYWVHDVEVLKEKGRYELYPSNPYETVINTRPAISYYNDNNPDWMNVMIFYHVLAHIDFFQNNLYFRHTWDYDFTGQALSDKRMIAQLRSEKGRWVDYVIEFARSIDNLVGFHAELGRLARAPETPRTRMLDFYFDRFLQTVRAAKPNQYIKEVERYNACMQESPELGEQAFFAEVFRKYPEFDALYKRSLEAKSAGRQDVMQFILEHSEF
;
A
#
# COMPACT_ATOMS: atom_id res chain seq x y z
N MET A 1 -3.87 25.51 11.79
CA MET A 1 -3.02 25.06 10.67
C MET A 1 -2.98 26.10 9.57
N GLU A 2 -1.80 26.63 9.31
CA GLU A 2 -1.56 27.67 8.30
C GLU A 2 -0.45 27.23 7.34
N LEU A 3 -0.48 27.72 6.10
CA LEU A 3 0.64 27.51 5.18
C LEU A 3 1.84 28.32 5.66
N ILE A 4 3.03 27.78 5.43
CA ILE A 4 4.28 28.47 5.80
C ILE A 4 4.40 29.81 5.06
N SER A 5 5.10 30.77 5.68
CA SER A 5 5.35 32.07 5.07
C SER A 5 6.14 31.94 3.76
N GLN A 6 6.02 32.93 2.86
CA GLN A 6 6.79 32.96 1.61
C GLN A 6 8.31 32.96 1.85
N HIS A 7 8.77 33.58 2.94
CA HIS A 7 10.18 33.57 3.32
C HIS A 7 10.64 32.16 3.70
N THR A 8 9.88 31.48 4.56
CA THR A 8 10.16 30.10 4.99
C THR A 8 10.12 29.14 3.80
N LYS A 9 9.16 29.33 2.89
CA LYS A 9 9.04 28.55 1.67
C LYS A 9 10.29 28.68 0.79
N ALA A 10 10.79 29.90 0.60
CA ALA A 10 12.03 30.12 -0.16
C ALA A 10 13.25 29.40 0.46
N ILE A 11 13.35 29.36 1.79
CA ILE A 11 14.41 28.60 2.48
C ILE A 11 14.26 27.10 2.21
N MET A 12 13.03 26.58 2.34
CA MET A 12 12.73 25.15 2.11
C MET A 12 12.97 24.73 0.66
N GLU A 13 12.63 25.56 -0.33
CA GLU A 13 12.98 25.28 -1.72
C GLU A 13 14.50 25.20 -1.93
N GLY A 14 15.28 26.10 -1.31
CA GLY A 14 16.73 26.00 -1.32
C GLY A 14 17.28 24.75 -0.61
N CYS A 15 16.57 24.19 0.38
CA CYS A 15 16.90 22.90 0.98
C CYS A 15 16.64 21.74 0.03
N LYS A 16 15.56 21.78 -0.76
CA LYS A 16 15.26 20.76 -1.77
C LYS A 16 16.35 20.70 -2.84
N GLU A 17 16.81 21.85 -3.33
CA GLU A 17 17.90 21.92 -4.31
C GLU A 17 19.16 21.21 -3.80
N ARG A 18 19.59 21.54 -2.58
CA ARG A 18 20.77 20.91 -1.95
C ARG A 18 20.57 19.41 -1.69
N ALA A 19 19.37 19.01 -1.30
CA ALA A 19 19.03 17.60 -1.11
C ALA A 19 19.11 16.81 -2.43
N ALA A 20 18.64 17.39 -3.53
CA ALA A 20 18.75 16.80 -4.86
C ALA A 20 20.22 16.71 -5.33
N GLU A 21 21.04 17.73 -5.05
CA GLU A 21 22.47 17.73 -5.37
C GLU A 21 23.25 16.59 -4.70
N VAL A 22 22.85 16.20 -3.48
CA VAL A 22 23.46 15.06 -2.77
C VAL A 22 22.82 13.71 -3.11
N GLY A 23 21.84 13.69 -4.03
CA GLY A 23 21.30 12.48 -4.64
C GLY A 23 19.93 12.00 -4.14
N LEU A 24 19.24 12.76 -3.28
CA LEU A 24 17.86 12.44 -2.90
C LEU A 24 16.92 12.66 -4.09
N ARG A 25 15.90 11.80 -4.22
CA ARG A 25 14.90 11.81 -5.28
C ARG A 25 13.51 11.89 -4.67
N PHE A 26 12.86 13.04 -4.84
CA PHE A 26 11.51 13.28 -4.37
C PHE A 26 10.73 14.15 -5.35
N ASP A 27 9.40 14.08 -5.30
CA ASP A 27 8.53 14.98 -6.08
C ASP A 27 8.74 16.45 -5.66
N PRO A 28 8.91 17.39 -6.61
CA PRO A 28 9.09 18.81 -6.28
C PRO A 28 7.89 19.42 -5.55
N GLU A 29 6.68 18.90 -5.79
CA GLU A 29 5.45 19.42 -5.18
C GLU A 29 5.22 18.82 -3.80
N THR A 30 5.37 19.67 -2.78
CA THR A 30 5.12 19.35 -1.37
C THR A 30 4.33 20.46 -0.71
N LEU A 31 3.49 20.10 0.26
CA LEU A 31 2.69 21.01 1.07
C LEU A 31 3.26 21.06 2.49
N GLU A 32 3.67 22.25 2.92
CA GLU A 32 4.22 22.49 4.25
C GLU A 32 3.27 23.35 5.08
N TYR A 33 2.87 22.83 6.22
CA TYR A 33 1.96 23.50 7.15
C TYR A 33 2.64 23.78 8.48
N LEU A 34 2.44 24.99 8.98
CA LEU A 34 2.68 25.32 10.38
C LEU A 34 1.46 24.92 11.22
N VAL A 35 1.75 24.18 12.28
CA VAL A 35 0.74 23.63 13.19
C VAL A 35 1.12 23.94 14.61
N THR A 36 0.10 24.21 15.42
CA THR A 36 0.26 24.32 16.86
C THR A 36 0.34 22.93 17.49
N ASN A 37 0.84 22.84 18.72
CA ASN A 37 0.73 21.60 19.51
C ASN A 37 -0.72 21.09 19.63
N ARG A 38 -1.71 22.00 19.68
CA ARG A 38 -3.13 21.62 19.74
C ARG A 38 -3.60 20.99 18.43
N ASP A 39 -3.19 21.56 17.30
CA ASP A 39 -3.50 21.01 15.98
C ASP A 39 -2.95 19.58 15.86
N LEU A 40 -1.70 19.36 16.29
CA LEU A 40 -1.07 18.03 16.28
C LEU A 40 -1.83 17.01 17.15
N LEU A 41 -2.31 17.40 18.32
CA LEU A 41 -3.12 16.54 19.19
C LEU A 41 -4.46 16.17 18.56
N GLU A 42 -5.06 17.06 17.78
CA GLU A 42 -6.33 16.78 17.07
C GLU A 42 -6.13 15.90 15.83
N LEU A 43 -4.98 16.03 15.17
CA LEU A 43 -4.65 15.31 13.95
C LEU A 43 -4.12 13.89 14.22
N THR A 44 -3.40 13.69 15.33
CA THR A 44 -2.72 12.42 15.64
C THR A 44 -3.69 11.22 15.63
N PRO A 45 -4.85 11.25 16.31
CA PRO A 45 -5.79 10.13 16.27
C PRO A 45 -6.41 9.90 14.88
N LYS A 46 -6.38 10.89 13.99
CA LYS A 46 -6.85 10.82 12.61
C LYS A 46 -5.73 10.43 11.63
N LEU A 47 -4.67 9.79 12.12
CA LEU A 47 -3.49 9.41 11.33
C LEU A 47 -2.88 10.60 10.57
N MET A 48 -3.00 11.79 11.15
CA MET A 48 -2.58 13.05 10.57
C MET A 48 -3.34 13.51 9.32
N ILE A 49 -4.32 12.73 8.82
CA ILE A 49 -5.11 13.08 7.64
C ILE A 49 -6.24 14.03 8.05
N PRO A 50 -6.18 15.34 7.70
CA PRO A 50 -7.17 16.31 8.19
C PRO A 50 -8.58 16.07 7.66
N THR A 51 -8.67 15.48 6.46
CA THR A 51 -9.91 15.20 5.75
C THR A 51 -10.52 13.84 6.08
N LEU A 52 -9.96 13.10 7.05
CA LEU A 52 -10.48 11.80 7.44
C LEU A 52 -11.94 11.90 7.95
N TYR A 53 -12.71 10.86 7.68
CA TYR A 53 -14.10 10.75 8.13
C TYR A 53 -14.20 10.83 9.66
N ASP A 54 -15.33 11.34 10.14
CA ASP A 54 -15.56 11.52 11.57
C ASP A 54 -15.88 10.17 12.22
N TYR A 55 -15.20 9.85 13.31
CA TYR A 55 -15.34 8.59 14.05
C TYR A 55 -15.17 8.85 15.54
N TRP A 56 -16.16 8.45 16.34
CA TRP A 56 -16.24 8.84 17.75
C TRP A 56 -15.06 8.35 18.59
N VAL A 57 -14.45 7.20 18.25
CA VAL A 57 -13.25 6.71 18.96
C VAL A 57 -12.07 7.65 18.74
N HIS A 58 -11.92 8.24 17.54
CA HIS A 58 -10.90 9.26 17.31
C HIS A 58 -11.16 10.48 18.21
N ASP A 59 -12.41 10.92 18.34
CA ASP A 59 -12.75 12.08 19.18
C ASP A 59 -12.48 11.81 20.67
N VAL A 60 -12.78 10.59 21.15
CA VAL A 60 -12.44 10.17 22.51
C VAL A 60 -10.92 10.16 22.73
N GLU A 61 -10.15 9.65 21.77
CA GLU A 61 -8.69 9.65 21.87
C GLU A 61 -8.14 11.08 21.86
N VAL A 62 -8.69 11.99 21.03
CA VAL A 62 -8.33 13.43 21.06
C VAL A 62 -8.54 14.02 22.45
N LEU A 63 -9.68 13.75 23.10
CA LEU A 63 -9.95 14.27 24.46
C LEU A 63 -8.96 13.72 25.49
N LYS A 64 -8.66 12.43 25.43
CA LYS A 64 -7.67 11.77 26.29
C LYS A 64 -6.27 12.37 26.10
N GLU A 65 -5.87 12.58 24.84
CA GLU A 65 -4.57 13.16 24.49
C GLU A 65 -4.45 14.62 24.94
N LYS A 66 -5.52 15.41 24.82
CA LYS A 66 -5.57 16.77 25.38
C LYS A 66 -5.36 16.77 26.89
N GLY A 67 -6.08 15.92 27.62
CA GLY A 67 -5.91 15.80 29.08
C GLY A 67 -4.51 15.33 29.48
N ARG A 68 -3.92 14.38 28.74
CA ARG A 68 -2.55 13.93 28.95
C ARG A 68 -1.54 15.06 28.73
N TYR A 69 -1.72 15.84 27.66
CA TYR A 69 -0.85 16.97 27.34
C TYR A 69 -0.91 18.08 28.39
N GLU A 70 -2.08 18.36 28.97
CA GLU A 70 -2.22 19.33 30.07
C GLU A 70 -1.42 18.92 31.31
N LEU A 71 -1.34 17.61 31.60
CA LEU A 71 -0.57 17.07 32.72
C LEU A 71 0.92 16.92 32.40
N TYR A 72 1.25 16.49 31.18
CA TYR A 72 2.60 16.18 30.72
C TYR A 72 2.81 16.73 29.30
N PRO A 73 3.17 18.02 29.15
CA PRO A 73 3.37 18.62 27.85
C PRO A 73 4.55 17.97 27.10
N SER A 74 4.32 17.56 25.86
CA SER A 74 5.34 17.03 24.95
C SER A 74 5.28 17.75 23.61
N ASN A 75 6.41 18.17 23.05
CA ASN A 75 6.45 18.87 21.76
C ASN A 75 6.72 17.86 20.63
N PRO A 76 5.74 17.56 19.75
CA PRO A 76 6.02 16.74 18.59
C PRO A 76 6.84 17.57 17.60
N TYR A 77 7.91 16.96 17.08
CA TYR A 77 8.87 17.64 16.22
C TYR A 77 8.33 17.79 14.79
N GLU A 78 7.89 16.67 14.22
CA GLU A 78 7.52 16.59 12.81
C GLU A 78 6.54 15.45 12.55
N THR A 79 5.76 15.57 11.47
CA THR A 79 5.11 14.41 10.85
C THR A 79 4.95 14.64 9.36
N VAL A 80 5.14 13.58 8.57
CA VAL A 80 5.01 13.59 7.12
C VAL A 80 4.00 12.53 6.67
N ILE A 81 3.18 12.90 5.70
CA ILE A 81 2.23 12.00 5.03
C ILE A 81 2.66 11.84 3.58
N ASN A 82 2.89 10.60 3.17
CA ASN A 82 3.25 10.24 1.80
C ASN A 82 2.00 10.18 0.88
N THR A 83 1.22 11.26 0.86
CA THR A 83 0.16 11.50 -0.13
C THR A 83 0.73 12.24 -1.32
N ARG A 84 -0.05 12.40 -2.38
CA ARG A 84 0.34 13.18 -3.56
C ARG A 84 -0.51 14.46 -3.67
N PRO A 85 0.06 15.67 -3.46
CA PRO A 85 1.45 15.98 -3.07
C PRO A 85 1.76 15.63 -1.61
N ALA A 86 3.03 15.39 -1.27
CA ALA A 86 3.41 15.01 0.09
C ALA A 86 3.13 16.15 1.08
N ILE A 87 2.61 15.83 2.26
CA ILE A 87 2.23 16.80 3.28
C ILE A 87 3.18 16.69 4.46
N SER A 88 3.64 17.82 4.97
CA SER A 88 4.51 17.89 6.13
C SER A 88 4.06 18.96 7.12
N TYR A 89 4.17 18.64 8.40
CA TYR A 89 3.71 19.47 9.50
C TYR A 89 4.90 19.90 10.37
N TYR A 90 5.02 21.22 10.56
CA TYR A 90 6.08 21.85 11.36
C TYR A 90 5.46 22.56 12.56
N ASN A 91 6.05 22.35 13.72
CA ASN A 91 5.59 22.97 14.95
C ASN A 91 5.97 24.46 14.99
N ASP A 92 5.02 25.32 15.34
CA ASP A 92 5.24 26.76 15.49
C ASP A 92 6.14 27.14 16.68
N ASN A 93 6.25 26.25 17.67
CA ASN A 93 7.14 26.43 18.83
C ASN A 93 8.61 26.10 18.55
N ASN A 94 8.92 25.52 17.38
CA ASN A 94 10.30 25.16 17.04
C ASN A 94 11.08 26.39 16.56
N PRO A 95 12.35 26.57 16.97
CA PRO A 95 13.24 27.55 16.35
C PRO A 95 13.44 27.29 14.85
N ASP A 96 13.65 28.35 14.07
CA ASP A 96 13.79 28.25 12.60
C ASP A 96 14.86 27.24 12.17
N TRP A 97 16.03 27.24 12.82
CA TRP A 97 17.11 26.31 12.50
C TRP A 97 16.72 24.84 12.74
N MET A 98 15.85 24.58 13.72
CA MET A 98 15.35 23.24 14.01
C MET A 98 14.38 22.80 12.93
N ASN A 99 13.45 23.68 12.51
CA ASN A 99 12.54 23.40 11.41
C ASN A 99 13.27 23.15 10.09
N VAL A 100 14.40 23.80 9.84
CA VAL A 100 15.27 23.51 8.68
C VAL A 100 15.89 22.11 8.77
N MET A 101 16.36 21.70 9.95
CA MET A 101 16.93 20.36 10.15
C MET A 101 15.86 19.27 9.97
N ILE A 102 14.69 19.46 10.59
CA ILE A 102 13.48 18.65 10.42
C ILE A 102 13.08 18.58 8.94
N PHE A 103 13.16 19.69 8.20
CA PHE A 103 12.83 19.70 6.78
C PHE A 103 13.72 18.74 5.97
N TYR A 104 15.03 18.72 6.22
CA TYR A 104 15.91 17.72 5.58
C TYR A 104 15.55 16.29 5.96
N HIS A 105 15.15 16.05 7.21
CA HIS A 105 14.68 14.73 7.65
C HIS A 105 13.39 14.31 6.92
N VAL A 106 12.43 15.23 6.78
CA VAL A 106 11.21 15.04 6.00
C VAL A 106 11.53 14.71 4.53
N LEU A 107 12.47 15.41 3.90
CA LEU A 107 12.88 15.10 2.52
C LEU A 107 13.46 13.68 2.40
N ALA A 108 14.24 13.23 3.39
CA ALA A 108 14.75 11.86 3.42
C ALA A 108 13.63 10.83 3.58
N HIS A 109 12.57 11.13 4.36
CA HIS A 109 11.38 10.30 4.43
C HIS A 109 10.65 10.21 3.08
N ILE A 110 10.45 11.34 2.41
CA ILE A 110 9.77 11.37 1.10
C ILE A 110 10.57 10.54 0.08
N ASP A 111 11.89 10.75 0.01
CA ASP A 111 12.78 9.92 -0.83
C ASP A 111 12.63 8.44 -0.51
N PHE A 112 12.70 8.07 0.78
CA PHE A 112 12.54 6.69 1.21
C PHE A 112 11.19 6.10 0.78
N PHE A 113 10.08 6.81 1.02
CA PHE A 113 8.75 6.31 0.67
C PHE A 113 8.55 6.19 -0.84
N GLN A 114 9.09 7.12 -1.64
CA GLN A 114 8.92 7.11 -3.09
C GLN A 114 9.82 6.09 -3.80
N ASN A 115 11.00 5.79 -3.25
CA ASN A 115 11.99 4.93 -3.90
C ASN A 115 12.11 3.52 -3.27
N ASN A 116 11.40 3.24 -2.18
CA ASN A 116 11.44 1.93 -1.54
C ASN A 116 10.42 0.95 -2.15
N LEU A 117 10.90 -0.27 -2.44
CA LEU A 117 10.13 -1.34 -3.06
C LEU A 117 8.79 -1.63 -2.34
N TYR A 118 8.78 -1.58 -1.00
CA TYR A 118 7.58 -1.87 -0.20
C TYR A 118 6.52 -0.76 -0.26
N PHE A 119 6.91 0.47 -0.61
CA PHE A 119 6.02 1.63 -0.65
C PHE A 119 5.64 2.06 -2.09
N ARG A 120 6.16 1.33 -3.09
CA ARG A 120 5.89 1.57 -4.52
C ARG A 120 4.40 1.63 -4.88
N HIS A 121 3.54 0.98 -4.10
CA HIS A 121 2.09 0.94 -4.33
C HIS A 121 1.30 2.04 -3.61
N THR A 122 1.99 2.93 -2.89
CA THR A 122 1.34 3.96 -2.04
C THR A 122 1.72 5.39 -2.41
N TRP A 123 2.81 5.61 -3.16
CA TRP A 123 3.34 6.95 -3.40
C TRP A 123 2.60 7.74 -4.49
N ASP A 124 1.89 7.08 -5.40
CA ASP A 124 1.09 7.75 -6.44
C ASP A 124 -0.35 8.08 -5.96
N TYR A 125 -0.67 7.72 -4.72
CA TYR A 125 -2.01 7.79 -4.18
C TYR A 125 -2.29 9.13 -3.49
N ASP A 126 -3.39 9.78 -3.87
CA ASP A 126 -3.90 10.98 -3.18
C ASP A 126 -4.80 10.56 -2.00
N PHE A 127 -4.18 10.27 -0.86
CA PHE A 127 -4.89 9.90 0.37
C PHE A 127 -5.80 11.02 0.87
N THR A 128 -5.41 12.29 0.75
CA THR A 128 -6.19 13.41 1.27
C THR A 128 -7.41 13.70 0.42
N GLY A 129 -7.28 13.65 -0.90
CA GLY A 129 -8.39 13.75 -1.85
C GLY A 129 -9.37 12.59 -1.70
N GLN A 130 -8.86 11.35 -1.61
CA GLN A 130 -9.69 10.18 -1.37
C GLN A 130 -10.42 10.26 -0.03
N ALA A 131 -9.72 10.58 1.06
CA ALA A 131 -10.33 10.69 2.38
C ALA A 131 -11.44 11.76 2.43
N LEU A 132 -11.28 12.87 1.69
CA LEU A 132 -12.33 13.88 1.57
C LEU A 132 -13.56 13.34 0.82
N SER A 133 -13.35 12.60 -0.27
CA SER A 133 -14.42 11.96 -1.02
C SER A 133 -15.17 10.94 -0.14
N ASP A 134 -14.43 10.07 0.54
CA ASP A 134 -14.98 9.04 1.43
C ASP A 134 -15.72 9.66 2.61
N LYS A 135 -15.20 10.74 3.18
CA LYS A 135 -15.89 11.49 4.25
C LYS A 135 -17.25 11.98 3.79
N ARG A 136 -17.36 12.52 2.57
CA ARG A 136 -18.65 12.98 2.01
C ARG A 136 -19.60 11.81 1.79
N MET A 137 -19.10 10.71 1.24
CA MET A 137 -19.88 9.48 1.03
C MET A 137 -20.41 8.91 2.36
N ILE A 138 -19.56 8.79 3.37
CA ILE A 138 -19.94 8.31 4.71
C ILE A 138 -20.98 9.25 5.34
N ALA A 139 -20.82 10.57 5.19
CA ALA A 139 -21.80 11.54 5.70
C ALA A 139 -23.17 11.38 5.01
N GLN A 140 -23.18 11.17 3.69
CA GLN A 140 -24.41 10.88 2.95
C GLN A 140 -25.06 9.57 3.45
N LEU A 141 -24.27 8.49 3.55
CA LEU A 141 -24.77 7.21 4.04
C LEU A 141 -25.32 7.32 5.47
N ARG A 142 -24.68 8.09 6.35
CA ARG A 142 -25.19 8.38 7.70
C ARG A 142 -26.54 9.10 7.66
N SER A 143 -26.73 10.01 6.71
CA SER A 143 -28.03 10.66 6.52
C SER A 143 -29.11 9.70 6.04
N GLU A 144 -28.77 8.73 5.20
CA GLU A 144 -29.73 7.80 4.60
C GLU A 144 -30.04 6.58 5.50
N LYS A 145 -29.03 6.05 6.18
CA LYS A 145 -29.08 4.78 6.92
C LYS A 145 -28.95 4.97 8.44
N GLY A 146 -28.66 6.19 8.90
CA GLY A 146 -28.51 6.52 10.31
C GLY A 146 -27.35 5.75 10.95
N ARG A 147 -27.58 5.27 12.17
CA ARG A 147 -26.59 4.60 13.03
C ARG A 147 -26.04 3.29 12.46
N TRP A 148 -26.72 2.67 11.49
CA TRP A 148 -26.24 1.43 10.88
C TRP A 148 -24.85 1.58 10.25
N VAL A 149 -24.56 2.76 9.69
CA VAL A 149 -23.24 3.04 9.11
C VAL A 149 -22.16 2.99 10.18
N ASP A 150 -22.42 3.54 11.36
CA ASP A 150 -21.44 3.56 12.45
C ASP A 150 -21.15 2.14 12.96
N TYR A 151 -22.17 1.26 13.05
CA TYR A 151 -21.95 -0.14 13.40
C TYR A 151 -21.10 -0.89 12.37
N VAL A 152 -21.30 -0.62 11.07
CA VAL A 152 -20.47 -1.20 10.01
C VAL A 152 -19.03 -0.71 10.11
N ILE A 153 -18.82 0.59 10.35
CA ILE A 153 -17.48 1.16 10.56
C ILE A 153 -16.81 0.53 11.78
N GLU A 154 -17.49 0.45 12.93
CA GLU A 154 -16.96 -0.17 14.14
C GLU A 154 -16.57 -1.63 13.92
N PHE A 155 -17.45 -2.39 13.28
CA PHE A 155 -17.18 -3.79 12.96
C PHE A 155 -15.97 -3.91 12.03
N ALA A 156 -15.92 -3.15 10.94
CA ALA A 156 -14.79 -3.14 10.01
C ALA A 156 -13.47 -2.78 10.71
N ARG A 157 -13.47 -1.75 11.57
CA ARG A 157 -12.31 -1.33 12.36
C ARG A 157 -11.87 -2.41 13.36
N SER A 158 -12.80 -3.20 13.91
CA SER A 158 -12.49 -4.24 14.88
C SER A 158 -11.79 -5.47 14.29
N ILE A 159 -11.94 -5.70 12.99
CA ILE A 159 -11.34 -6.83 12.27
C ILE A 159 -10.22 -6.40 11.30
N ASP A 160 -9.77 -5.15 11.39
CA ASP A 160 -8.69 -4.60 10.56
C ASP A 160 -7.39 -5.41 10.68
N ASN A 161 -7.08 -5.94 11.86
CA ASN A 161 -5.92 -6.80 12.06
C ASN A 161 -6.04 -8.21 11.43
N LEU A 162 -7.22 -8.57 10.91
CA LEU A 162 -7.48 -9.85 10.24
C LEU A 162 -7.44 -9.73 8.70
N VAL A 163 -7.18 -8.54 8.17
CA VAL A 163 -7.07 -8.32 6.71
C VAL A 163 -5.74 -8.83 6.17
N GLY A 164 -5.76 -9.31 4.93
CA GLY A 164 -4.64 -10.01 4.31
C GLY A 164 -3.53 -9.11 3.77
N PHE A 165 -3.01 -8.15 4.55
CA PHE A 165 -2.07 -7.12 4.07
C PHE A 165 -0.89 -7.68 3.27
N HIS A 166 -0.17 -8.67 3.80
CA HIS A 166 0.98 -9.26 3.11
C HIS A 166 0.60 -10.08 1.87
N ALA A 167 -0.56 -10.73 1.89
CA ALA A 167 -1.06 -11.47 0.73
C ALA A 167 -1.42 -10.50 -0.40
N GLU A 168 -2.03 -9.36 -0.04
CA GLU A 168 -2.39 -8.30 -0.97
C GLU A 168 -1.14 -7.61 -1.56
N LEU A 169 -0.14 -7.28 -0.74
CA LEU A 169 1.14 -6.78 -1.23
C LEU A 169 1.82 -7.78 -2.19
N GLY A 170 1.79 -9.07 -1.87
CA GLY A 170 2.29 -10.11 -2.76
C GLY A 170 1.54 -10.15 -4.09
N ARG A 171 0.23 -9.91 -4.09
CA ARG A 171 -0.59 -9.81 -5.31
C ARG A 171 -0.24 -8.59 -6.14
N LEU A 172 -0.07 -7.42 -5.51
CA LEU A 172 0.29 -6.17 -6.18
C LEU A 172 1.72 -6.18 -6.73
N ALA A 173 2.65 -6.87 -6.04
CA ALA A 173 4.04 -7.00 -6.46
C ALA A 173 4.25 -8.01 -7.59
N ARG A 174 3.28 -8.93 -7.81
CA ARG A 174 3.35 -9.86 -8.95
C ARG A 174 3.15 -9.09 -10.24
N ALA A 175 4.09 -9.27 -11.18
CA ALA A 175 3.89 -8.82 -12.55
C ALA A 175 2.59 -9.44 -13.11
N PRO A 176 1.86 -8.73 -13.99
CA PRO A 176 0.67 -9.29 -14.62
C PRO A 176 1.03 -10.63 -15.27
N GLU A 177 0.40 -11.71 -14.81
CA GLU A 177 0.64 -13.04 -15.33
C GLU A 177 0.32 -13.05 -16.83
N THR A 178 1.34 -13.28 -17.66
CA THR A 178 1.07 -13.56 -19.06
C THR A 178 0.43 -14.95 -19.18
N PRO A 179 -0.39 -15.22 -20.22
CA PRO A 179 -0.94 -16.55 -20.45
C PRO A 179 0.13 -17.65 -20.51
N ARG A 180 1.36 -17.29 -20.89
CA ARG A 180 2.54 -18.15 -20.92
C ARG A 180 3.02 -18.50 -19.51
N THR A 181 3.16 -17.50 -18.65
CA THR A 181 3.51 -17.66 -17.23
C THR A 181 2.50 -18.57 -16.52
N ARG A 182 1.20 -18.40 -16.77
CA ARG A 182 0.14 -19.25 -16.18
C ARG A 182 0.27 -20.72 -16.53
N MET A 183 0.65 -21.02 -17.76
CA MET A 183 0.80 -22.40 -18.22
C MET A 183 2.04 -23.06 -17.62
N LEU A 184 3.12 -22.31 -17.44
CA LEU A 184 4.33 -22.75 -16.71
C LEU A 184 4.03 -22.99 -15.24
N ASP A 185 3.40 -22.04 -14.56
CA ASP A 185 3.02 -22.15 -13.16
C ASP A 185 2.11 -23.35 -12.96
N PHE A 186 1.11 -23.54 -13.84
CA PHE A 186 0.25 -24.73 -13.79
C PHE A 186 1.03 -26.03 -14.00
N TYR A 187 1.99 -26.06 -14.93
CA TYR A 187 2.79 -27.25 -15.20
C TYR A 187 3.64 -27.66 -13.99
N PHE A 188 4.38 -26.72 -13.41
CA PHE A 188 5.30 -26.99 -12.30
C PHE A 188 4.57 -27.12 -10.95
N ASP A 189 3.67 -26.20 -10.61
CA ASP A 189 3.07 -26.15 -9.26
C ASP A 189 1.87 -27.09 -9.08
N ARG A 190 1.10 -27.32 -10.15
CA ARG A 190 -0.12 -28.15 -10.08
C ARG A 190 0.07 -29.49 -10.76
N PHE A 191 0.50 -29.52 -12.01
CA PHE A 191 0.52 -30.75 -12.80
C PHE A 191 1.60 -31.72 -12.31
N LEU A 192 2.86 -31.28 -12.19
CA LEU A 192 3.95 -32.14 -11.72
C LEU A 192 3.78 -32.54 -10.24
N GLN A 193 3.41 -31.60 -9.38
CA GLN A 193 3.32 -31.86 -7.93
C GLN A 193 2.03 -32.57 -7.51
N THR A 194 0.86 -32.16 -8.04
CA THR A 194 -0.44 -32.69 -7.57
C THR A 194 -0.94 -33.84 -8.44
N VAL A 195 -0.87 -33.71 -9.77
CA VAL A 195 -1.41 -34.73 -10.69
C VAL A 195 -0.44 -35.90 -10.83
N ARG A 196 0.86 -35.61 -10.96
CA ARG A 196 1.91 -36.62 -11.14
C ARG A 196 2.61 -37.03 -9.84
N ALA A 197 2.44 -36.28 -8.75
CA ALA A 197 3.17 -36.50 -7.49
C ALA A 197 4.68 -36.72 -7.71
N ALA A 198 5.27 -35.90 -8.60
CA ALA A 198 6.65 -36.03 -9.02
C ALA A 198 7.59 -35.89 -7.81
N LYS A 199 8.58 -36.79 -7.72
CA LYS A 199 9.61 -36.70 -6.67
C LYS A 199 10.47 -35.44 -6.89
N PRO A 200 11.09 -34.85 -5.85
CA PRO A 200 11.92 -33.65 -5.98
C PRO A 200 12.99 -33.77 -7.08
N ASN A 201 13.64 -34.93 -7.22
CA ASN A 201 14.64 -35.16 -8.27
C ASN A 201 14.06 -35.11 -9.70
N GLN A 202 12.81 -35.53 -9.89
CA GLN A 202 12.14 -35.44 -11.19
C GLN A 202 11.69 -34.01 -11.48
N TYR A 203 11.24 -33.28 -10.46
CA TYR A 203 10.92 -31.87 -10.57
C TYR A 203 12.15 -31.05 -11.02
N ILE A 204 13.30 -31.24 -10.36
CA ILE A 204 14.55 -30.56 -10.71
C ILE A 204 14.96 -30.86 -12.15
N LYS A 205 14.84 -32.11 -12.62
CA LYS A 205 15.15 -32.47 -14.01
C LYS A 205 14.25 -31.77 -15.02
N GLU A 206 12.96 -31.59 -14.72
CA GLU A 206 12.05 -30.86 -15.61
C GLU A 206 12.37 -29.35 -15.61
N VAL A 207 12.83 -28.79 -14.49
CA VAL A 207 13.34 -27.40 -14.42
C VAL A 207 14.63 -27.25 -15.24
N GLU A 208 15.59 -28.17 -15.11
CA GLU A 208 16.81 -28.18 -15.91
C GLU A 208 16.50 -28.29 -17.42
N ARG A 209 15.53 -29.14 -17.78
CA ARG A 209 15.06 -29.26 -19.18
C ARG A 209 14.48 -27.95 -19.70
N TYR A 210 13.61 -27.32 -18.92
CA TYR A 210 13.04 -26.02 -19.30
C TYR A 210 14.14 -24.97 -19.50
N ASN A 211 15.10 -24.89 -18.57
CA ASN A 211 16.22 -23.96 -18.67
C ASN A 211 17.09 -24.22 -19.90
N ALA A 212 17.35 -25.49 -20.25
CA ALA A 212 18.10 -25.84 -21.46
C ALA A 212 17.38 -25.38 -22.73
N CYS A 213 16.06 -25.61 -22.84
CA CYS A 213 15.27 -25.12 -23.98
C CYS A 213 15.32 -23.59 -24.10
N MET A 214 15.26 -22.87 -22.97
CA MET A 214 15.35 -21.41 -22.94
C MET A 214 16.75 -20.89 -23.30
N GLN A 215 17.81 -21.63 -22.98
CA GLN A 215 19.19 -21.30 -23.39
C GLN A 215 19.42 -21.50 -24.89
N GLU A 216 18.82 -22.54 -25.49
CA GLU A 216 18.94 -22.80 -26.93
C GLU A 216 18.18 -21.79 -27.78
N SER A 217 16.99 -21.35 -27.35
CA SER A 217 16.22 -20.32 -28.03
C SER A 217 15.40 -19.49 -27.05
N PRO A 218 15.79 -18.23 -26.77
CA PRO A 218 15.03 -17.36 -25.86
C PRO A 218 13.60 -17.05 -26.32
N GLU A 219 13.33 -17.08 -27.63
CA GLU A 219 12.01 -16.74 -28.18
C GLU A 219 11.10 -17.96 -28.38
N LEU A 220 11.66 -19.12 -28.75
CA LEU A 220 10.91 -20.33 -29.10
C LEU A 220 11.10 -21.50 -28.12
N GLY A 221 12.06 -21.40 -27.19
CA GLY A 221 12.40 -22.47 -26.26
C GLY A 221 11.22 -22.94 -25.41
N GLU A 222 10.38 -22.01 -24.96
CA GLU A 222 9.17 -22.32 -24.22
C GLU A 222 8.15 -23.10 -25.08
N GLN A 223 7.96 -22.72 -26.34
CA GLN A 223 7.06 -23.44 -27.25
C GLN A 223 7.55 -24.85 -27.54
N ALA A 224 8.86 -25.01 -27.74
CA ALA A 224 9.49 -26.32 -27.92
C ALA A 224 9.32 -27.21 -26.69
N PHE A 225 9.55 -26.66 -25.49
CA PHE A 225 9.33 -27.37 -24.23
C PHE A 225 7.89 -27.87 -24.10
N PHE A 226 6.90 -27.00 -24.35
CA PHE A 226 5.50 -27.38 -24.23
C PHE A 226 5.02 -28.32 -25.34
N ALA A 227 5.54 -28.21 -26.57
CA ALA A 227 5.25 -29.18 -27.62
C ALA A 227 5.64 -30.61 -27.19
N GLU A 228 6.77 -30.76 -26.49
CA GLU A 228 7.14 -32.05 -25.89
C GLU A 228 6.26 -32.44 -24.71
N VAL A 229 5.87 -31.48 -23.86
CA VAL A 229 4.94 -31.72 -22.74
C VAL A 229 3.60 -32.24 -23.25
N PHE A 230 3.01 -31.61 -24.28
CA PHE A 230 1.76 -32.06 -24.88
C PHE A 230 1.90 -33.45 -25.52
N ARG A 231 3.07 -33.77 -26.09
CA ARG A 231 3.35 -35.12 -26.63
C ARG A 231 3.48 -36.17 -25.53
N LYS A 232 4.12 -35.83 -24.42
CA LYS A 232 4.39 -36.73 -23.29
C LYS A 232 3.15 -36.90 -22.39
N TYR A 233 2.33 -35.86 -22.29
CA TYR A 233 1.17 -35.75 -21.41
C TYR A 233 -0.04 -35.16 -22.18
N PRO A 234 -0.74 -35.98 -22.99
CA PRO A 234 -1.91 -35.53 -23.74
C PRO A 234 -3.04 -34.97 -22.85
N GLU A 235 -3.12 -35.42 -21.60
CA GLU A 235 -4.09 -34.95 -20.61
C GLU A 235 -3.83 -33.53 -20.09
N PHE A 236 -2.64 -32.97 -20.33
CA PHE A 236 -2.23 -31.68 -19.80
C PHE A 236 -3.12 -30.53 -20.30
N ASP A 237 -3.43 -30.48 -21.60
CA ASP A 237 -4.25 -29.40 -22.20
C ASP A 237 -5.66 -29.35 -21.60
N ALA A 238 -6.31 -30.51 -21.44
CA ALA A 238 -7.64 -30.59 -20.85
C ALA A 238 -7.63 -30.17 -19.36
N LEU A 239 -6.60 -30.59 -18.61
CA LEU A 239 -6.46 -30.20 -17.20
C LEU A 239 -6.14 -28.71 -17.03
N TYR A 240 -5.34 -28.14 -17.93
CA TYR A 240 -5.03 -26.71 -17.94
C TYR A 240 -6.28 -25.88 -18.28
N LYS A 241 -7.04 -26.25 -19.30
CA LYS A 241 -8.31 -25.55 -19.63
C LYS A 241 -9.30 -25.57 -18.46
N ARG A 242 -9.42 -26.72 -17.78
CA ARG A 242 -10.26 -26.85 -16.58
C ARG A 242 -9.77 -25.99 -15.41
N SER A 243 -8.45 -25.78 -15.27
CA SER A 243 -7.90 -24.94 -14.22
C SER A 243 -8.12 -23.44 -14.48
N LEU A 244 -8.23 -23.03 -15.75
CA LEU A 244 -8.61 -21.67 -16.13
C LEU A 244 -10.10 -21.37 -15.85
N GLU A 245 -10.97 -22.37 -15.95
CA GLU A 245 -12.41 -22.25 -15.65
C GLU A 245 -12.71 -22.28 -14.14
N ALA A 246 -11.88 -22.98 -13.36
CA ALA A 246 -11.97 -22.96 -11.92
C ALA A 246 -11.63 -21.55 -11.42
N LYS A 247 -12.61 -20.81 -10.91
CA LYS A 247 -12.37 -19.54 -10.21
C LYS A 247 -11.20 -19.75 -9.25
N SER A 248 -10.18 -18.90 -9.37
CA SER A 248 -9.10 -18.81 -8.39
C SER A 248 -9.76 -18.58 -7.03
N ALA A 249 -9.91 -19.65 -6.25
CA ALA A 249 -10.17 -19.57 -4.82
C ALA A 249 -8.87 -19.09 -4.18
N GLY A 250 -8.54 -17.82 -4.44
CA GLY A 250 -7.53 -17.12 -3.68
C GLY A 250 -7.93 -17.21 -2.21
N ARG A 251 -6.95 -17.31 -1.33
CA ARG A 251 -7.21 -17.32 0.10
C ARG A 251 -7.75 -15.93 0.47
N GLN A 252 -9.07 -15.83 0.57
CA GLN A 252 -9.75 -14.58 0.92
C GLN A 252 -9.48 -14.25 2.38
N ASP A 253 -9.31 -12.97 2.67
CA ASP A 253 -9.37 -12.50 4.05
C ASP A 253 -10.82 -12.35 4.52
N VAL A 254 -10.99 -12.09 5.81
CA VAL A 254 -12.32 -12.01 6.45
C VAL A 254 -13.16 -10.89 5.83
N MET A 255 -12.55 -9.75 5.50
CA MET A 255 -13.27 -8.62 4.89
C MET A 255 -13.72 -8.94 3.47
N GLN A 256 -12.85 -9.53 2.66
CA GLN A 256 -13.19 -9.98 1.31
C GLN A 256 -14.31 -11.02 1.33
N PHE A 257 -14.25 -11.99 2.25
CA PHE A 257 -15.31 -12.98 2.39
C PHE A 257 -16.66 -12.34 2.72
N ILE A 258 -16.69 -11.40 3.67
CA ILE A 258 -17.91 -10.69 4.05
C ILE A 258 -18.45 -9.86 2.89
N LEU A 259 -17.61 -9.11 2.17
CA LEU A 259 -18.02 -8.31 1.01
C LEU A 259 -18.64 -9.17 -0.10
N GLU A 260 -18.15 -10.40 -0.31
CA GLU A 260 -18.69 -11.29 -1.35
C GLU A 260 -19.97 -12.01 -0.95
N HIS A 261 -20.18 -12.26 0.35
CA HIS A 261 -21.30 -13.08 0.84
C HIS A 261 -22.36 -12.27 1.61
N SER A 262 -22.11 -10.99 1.89
CA SER A 262 -23.09 -10.09 2.47
C SER A 262 -24.23 -9.85 1.49
N GLU A 263 -25.46 -10.07 1.93
CA GLU A 263 -26.68 -9.71 1.19
C GLU A 263 -27.01 -8.20 1.30
N PHE A 264 -26.24 -7.48 2.13
CA PHE A 264 -26.37 -6.04 2.39
C PHE A 264 -25.23 -5.26 1.76
#